data_AF-A0A1Y2A9D4-F1
#
_entry.id   AF-A0A1Y2A9D4-F1
#
_cell.length_a   1.000
_cell.length_b   1.000
_cell.length_c   1.000
_cell.angle_alpha   90.00
_cell.angle_beta   90.00
_cell.angle_gamma   90.00
#
_symmetry.space_group_name_H-M   'P 1'
#
loop_
_entity.id
_entity.type
_entity.pdbx_description
1 polymer ?
#
loop_
_entity_poly.entity_id
_entity_poly.type
_entity_poly.pdbx_seq_one_letter_code
_entity_poly.pdbx_strand_id
1 'polypeptide(L)'
;MASLLRQIVAGPRARHAEAGLDLCYVTDNIIATSGPSGTYPQRAYRNPLDSLVKFLDYKHGEDWAIWEFRAEGTGYPDDEVYGRIYHYPFPDHHPPPFALIPNIMASMRNWLKEKKGRVVVVHCKAGKGRSGTASCSYLISEEGWTVKDALKRFTERRMRPGWGDGVSIPSQLRWIGYVDRWAKHGKIYVERQVEVLEVHCWGLRDGVKIAIEGFANDGKIIKTFHTFKREERELVRGEVQSTGGFASAVTEVMGKSGLGRSLSKKEPKSTTALGGDKDTADDKSNPGLEHVVTYPLDKSAMLDGAMSSQADSSKEDVLDTPSGDDSPPRKANGKGDVVFRPSKRVVLPTNDFNLDVERRNKAAYGLTMVTSVAHVWINTFFEGNGPEQNGEADESGVFDITWEAMDGIKGSSKKGTRAFDKIAVVWKALTDESGKPGIVITEPKEGEEVKQSSPADWKGEHSVAPSEGKDLGLRTESPVDSSVNVSKASSINEEVSKASPQAILTAPAPHEDGTEGVRSHGPSGEDTIETPSSGSGSGPSESPTSRTLSSSPV
;
A
#
# COMPACT_ATOMS: atom_id res chain seq x y z
N MET A 1 -18.29 6.75 31.83
CA MET A 1 -18.46 6.75 30.35
C MET A 1 -17.14 6.67 29.58
N ALA A 2 -16.11 7.47 29.91
CA ALA A 2 -14.83 7.43 29.16
C ALA A 2 -14.10 6.07 29.16
N SER A 3 -14.22 5.25 30.22
CA SER A 3 -13.62 3.90 30.24
C SER A 3 -14.26 2.94 29.24
N LEU A 4 -15.57 3.05 29.00
CA LEU A 4 -16.32 2.22 28.05
C LEU A 4 -16.00 2.61 26.60
N LEU A 5 -15.93 3.91 26.30
CA LEU A 5 -15.49 4.41 24.98
C LEU A 5 -14.08 3.94 24.63
N ARG A 6 -13.15 4.00 25.59
CA ARG A 6 -11.79 3.44 25.42
C ARG A 6 -11.81 1.94 25.14
N GLN A 7 -12.65 1.18 25.85
CA GLN A 7 -12.77 -0.26 25.63
C GLN A 7 -13.27 -0.61 24.22
N ILE A 8 -14.19 0.18 23.67
CA ILE A 8 -14.71 -0.01 22.31
C ILE A 8 -13.61 0.30 21.29
N VAL A 9 -12.91 1.44 21.43
CA VAL A 9 -11.83 1.85 20.50
C VAL A 9 -10.60 0.92 20.56
N ALA A 10 -10.32 0.36 21.74
CA ALA A 10 -9.28 -0.65 21.94
C ALA A 10 -9.75 -2.08 21.68
N GLY A 11 -11.00 -2.30 21.28
CA GLY A 11 -11.67 -3.60 21.21
C GLY A 11 -10.84 -4.74 20.61
N PRO A 12 -10.18 -4.56 19.45
CA PRO A 12 -9.37 -5.60 18.82
C PRO A 12 -8.08 -5.97 19.56
N ARG A 13 -7.62 -5.13 20.49
CA ARG A 13 -6.28 -5.16 21.07
C ARG A 13 -6.31 -5.66 22.52
N ALA A 14 -5.24 -6.33 22.92
CA ALA A 14 -5.07 -6.81 24.29
C ALA A 14 -4.74 -5.63 25.21
N ARG A 15 -5.41 -5.55 26.37
CA ARG A 15 -5.09 -4.56 27.41
C ARG A 15 -4.05 -5.14 28.36
N HIS A 16 -3.21 -4.28 28.90
CA HIS A 16 -2.34 -4.66 30.01
C HIS A 16 -3.19 -4.89 31.26
N ALA A 17 -3.13 -6.11 31.83
CA ALA A 17 -3.96 -6.50 32.96
C ALA A 17 -3.74 -5.59 34.19
N GLU A 18 -2.50 -5.21 34.47
CA GLU A 18 -2.15 -4.40 35.65
C GLU A 18 -2.32 -2.89 35.43
N ALA A 19 -2.11 -2.39 34.20
CA ALA A 19 -2.09 -0.95 33.95
C ALA A 19 -3.49 -0.42 33.60
N GLY A 20 -4.38 -1.29 33.12
CA GLY A 20 -5.65 -0.86 32.55
C GLY A 20 -5.47 0.01 31.29
N LEU A 21 -4.33 -0.07 30.61
CA LEU A 21 -4.02 0.68 29.39
C LEU A 21 -4.02 -0.24 28.17
N ASP A 22 -4.25 0.34 26.99
CA ASP A 22 -4.02 -0.33 25.70
C ASP A 22 -2.51 -0.37 25.42
N LEU A 23 -1.83 -1.30 26.09
CA LEU A 23 -0.37 -1.48 26.15
C LEU A 23 -0.06 -2.98 26.25
N CYS A 24 1.03 -3.43 25.63
CA CYS A 24 1.57 -4.77 25.84
C CYS A 24 3.10 -4.79 25.79
N TYR A 25 3.70 -5.77 26.47
CA TYR A 25 5.10 -6.12 26.30
C TYR A 25 5.20 -7.08 25.12
N VAL A 26 5.77 -6.60 24.01
CA VAL A 26 6.13 -7.43 22.86
C VAL A 26 7.28 -8.35 23.27
N THR A 27 8.33 -7.81 23.88
CA THR A 27 9.36 -8.55 24.63
C THR A 27 9.48 -7.93 26.01
N ASP A 28 10.42 -8.40 26.82
CA ASP A 28 10.67 -7.81 28.14
C ASP A 28 11.22 -6.37 28.02
N ASN A 29 11.83 -6.04 26.87
CA ASN A 29 12.46 -4.74 26.61
C ASN A 29 11.70 -3.89 25.57
N ILE A 30 10.68 -4.43 24.89
CA ILE A 30 9.89 -3.69 23.89
C ILE A 30 8.43 -3.67 24.31
N ILE A 31 7.93 -2.46 24.55
CA ILE A 31 6.53 -2.17 24.89
C ILE A 31 5.86 -1.53 23.67
N ALA A 32 4.69 -2.02 23.28
CA ALA A 32 3.84 -1.39 22.29
C ALA A 32 2.58 -0.82 22.94
N THR A 33 2.23 0.43 22.63
CA THR A 33 1.04 1.10 23.17
C THR A 33 0.28 1.87 22.09
N SER A 34 -1.01 2.10 22.29
CA SER A 34 -1.74 3.09 21.49
C SER A 34 -1.28 4.51 21.84
N GLY A 35 -1.42 5.44 20.91
CA GLY A 35 -1.00 6.82 21.09
C GLY A 35 -1.69 7.46 22.28
N PRO A 36 -0.94 7.87 23.32
CA PRO A 36 -1.51 8.52 24.48
C PRO A 36 -1.98 9.94 24.14
N SER A 37 -2.77 10.52 25.03
CA SER A 37 -3.27 11.89 24.88
C SER A 37 -3.38 12.57 26.24
N GLY A 38 -2.81 13.77 26.34
CA GLY A 38 -3.02 14.69 27.47
C GLY A 38 -4.31 15.52 27.32
N THR A 39 -4.72 15.79 26.08
CA THR A 39 -5.74 16.78 25.72
C THR A 39 -7.14 16.20 25.43
N TYR A 40 -8.18 16.97 25.75
CA TYR A 40 -9.57 16.69 25.39
C TYR A 40 -9.88 17.23 23.98
N PRO A 41 -10.70 16.55 23.14
CA PRO A 41 -11.53 15.36 23.41
C PRO A 41 -10.81 14.01 23.30
N GLN A 42 -9.59 13.95 22.76
CA GLN A 42 -8.89 12.71 22.45
C GLN A 42 -8.66 11.81 23.68
N ARG A 43 -8.39 12.42 24.85
CA ARG A 43 -8.27 11.73 26.15
C ARG A 43 -9.50 10.89 26.54
N ALA A 44 -10.69 11.21 26.03
CA ALA A 44 -11.91 10.46 26.32
C ALA A 44 -11.90 9.04 25.71
N TYR A 45 -11.14 8.83 24.64
CA TYR A 45 -11.11 7.56 23.90
C TYR A 45 -9.71 6.99 23.64
N ARG A 46 -8.63 7.72 23.96
CA ARG A 46 -7.22 7.25 23.92
C ARG A 46 -6.67 6.93 25.32
N ASN A 47 -5.51 6.29 25.39
CA ASN A 47 -4.78 6.09 26.64
C ASN A 47 -4.47 7.46 27.29
N PRO A 48 -4.80 7.68 28.58
CA PRO A 48 -4.38 8.89 29.29
C PRO A 48 -2.85 8.92 29.44
N LEU A 49 -2.21 10.01 29.02
CA LEU A 49 -0.75 10.11 29.04
C LEU A 49 -0.18 10.02 30.47
N ASP A 50 -0.78 10.74 31.41
CA ASP A 50 -0.43 10.72 32.84
C ASP A 50 -0.47 9.31 33.44
N SER A 51 -1.43 8.49 33.03
CA SER A 51 -1.53 7.09 33.47
C SER A 51 -0.43 6.22 32.86
N LEU A 52 -0.04 6.49 31.61
CA LEU A 52 1.07 5.79 30.96
C LEU A 52 2.39 6.12 31.63
N VAL A 53 2.70 7.42 31.82
CA VAL A 53 3.92 7.89 32.47
C VAL A 53 4.02 7.31 33.88
N LYS A 54 2.95 7.42 34.68
CA LYS A 54 2.91 6.84 36.03
C LYS A 54 3.20 5.33 36.05
N PHE A 55 2.68 4.59 35.07
CA PHE A 55 2.95 3.15 34.97
C PHE A 55 4.41 2.87 34.61
N LEU A 56 4.98 3.62 33.65
CA LEU A 56 6.36 3.47 33.22
C LEU A 56 7.34 3.84 34.33
N ASP A 57 7.11 4.93 35.05
CA ASP A 57 7.93 5.32 36.20
C ASP A 57 7.88 4.28 37.32
N TYR A 58 6.68 3.76 37.61
CA TYR A 58 6.52 2.74 38.64
C TYR A 58 7.24 1.43 38.30
N LYS A 59 7.24 1.02 37.02
CA LYS A 59 7.83 -0.26 36.61
C LYS A 59 9.31 -0.17 36.23
N HIS A 60 9.73 0.96 35.65
CA HIS A 60 11.04 1.11 35.00
C HIS A 60 11.83 2.32 35.50
N GLY A 61 11.28 3.15 36.39
CA GLY A 61 11.97 4.35 36.89
C GLY A 61 12.38 5.27 35.75
N GLU A 62 13.69 5.46 35.57
CA GLU A 62 14.27 6.28 34.50
C GLU A 62 14.62 5.49 33.22
N ASP A 63 14.44 4.17 33.24
CA ASP A 63 14.93 3.24 32.22
C ASP A 63 13.92 3.00 31.09
N TRP A 64 13.08 3.99 30.77
CA TRP A 64 12.14 3.94 29.65
C TRP A 64 12.25 5.18 28.75
N ALA A 65 12.06 4.99 27.44
CA ALA A 65 11.92 6.08 26.48
C ALA A 65 10.95 5.70 25.34
N ILE A 66 10.39 6.71 24.66
CA ILE A 66 9.36 6.56 23.64
C ILE A 66 9.94 6.71 22.23
N TRP A 67 9.53 5.82 21.31
CA TRP A 67 9.71 5.97 19.87
C TRP A 67 8.36 6.25 19.22
N GLU A 68 8.27 7.42 18.58
CA GLU A 68 7.05 8.04 18.12
C GLU A 68 7.01 8.06 16.58
N PHE A 69 5.90 7.61 16.00
CA PHE A 69 5.77 7.42 14.55
C PHE A 69 4.66 8.24 13.87
N ARG A 70 4.03 9.21 14.54
CA ARG A 70 2.89 9.96 13.99
C ARG A 70 3.33 11.18 13.21
N ALA A 71 3.21 11.10 11.88
CA ALA A 71 3.30 12.28 11.03
C ALA A 71 2.16 13.28 11.30
N GLU A 72 1.01 12.82 11.78
CA GLU A 72 -0.12 13.69 12.15
C GLU A 72 0.07 14.45 13.49
N GLY A 73 1.29 14.46 14.06
CA GLY A 73 1.60 15.06 15.36
C GLY A 73 1.47 14.07 16.51
N THR A 74 2.26 14.22 17.57
CA THR A 74 2.32 13.31 18.74
C THR A 74 1.10 13.41 19.68
N GLY A 75 0.40 14.55 19.67
CA GLY A 75 -0.81 14.80 20.48
C GLY A 75 -0.53 15.15 21.94
N TYR A 76 0.73 15.37 22.30
CA TYR A 76 1.18 15.84 23.60
C TYR A 76 2.61 16.43 23.45
N PRO A 77 3.00 17.42 24.27
CA PRO A 77 4.34 18.00 24.22
C PRO A 77 5.38 17.08 24.89
N ASP A 78 6.64 17.19 24.47
CA ASP A 78 7.71 16.25 24.87
C ASP A 78 8.08 16.36 26.36
N ASP A 79 7.85 17.51 26.98
CA ASP A 79 8.10 17.75 28.40
C ASP A 79 7.15 16.95 29.31
N GLU A 80 5.94 16.62 28.84
CA GLU A 80 5.02 15.71 29.54
C GLU A 80 5.56 14.27 29.65
N VAL A 81 6.63 13.94 28.92
CA VAL A 81 7.35 12.66 29.00
C VAL A 81 8.84 12.84 29.31
N TYR A 82 9.19 13.94 30.01
CA TYR A 82 10.55 14.24 30.47
C TYR A 82 11.58 14.39 29.33
N GLY A 83 11.14 14.68 28.10
CA GLY A 83 12.00 14.67 26.92
C GLY A 83 12.54 13.28 26.54
N ARG A 84 12.01 12.20 27.13
CA ARG A 84 12.39 10.80 26.83
C ARG A 84 11.62 10.28 25.61
N ILE A 85 11.68 11.01 24.51
CA ILE A 85 10.95 10.72 23.28
C ILE A 85 11.83 10.97 22.06
N TYR A 86 11.74 10.07 21.08
CA TYR A 86 12.45 10.09 19.81
C TYR A 86 11.44 10.07 18.66
N HIS A 87 11.58 10.99 17.71
CA HIS A 87 10.59 11.17 16.64
C HIS A 87 11.06 10.60 15.29
N TYR A 88 10.25 9.69 14.75
CA TYR A 88 10.41 9.11 13.41
C TYR A 88 9.06 9.07 12.68
N PRO A 89 8.45 10.24 12.40
CA PRO A 89 7.08 10.33 11.90
C PRO A 89 6.94 9.83 10.46
N PHE A 90 5.90 9.02 10.22
CA PHE A 90 5.44 8.68 8.87
C PHE A 90 3.91 8.50 8.81
N PRO A 91 3.29 8.69 7.63
CA PRO A 91 1.85 8.63 7.41
C PRO A 91 1.17 7.38 7.96
N ASP A 92 -0.04 7.56 8.50
CA ASP A 92 -0.85 6.45 9.01
C ASP A 92 -1.24 5.48 7.88
N HIS A 93 -1.31 4.18 8.18
CA HIS A 93 -1.59 3.09 7.23
C HIS A 93 -0.58 2.86 6.09
N HIS A 94 0.56 3.55 6.09
CA HIS A 94 1.64 3.36 5.11
C HIS A 94 2.87 2.74 5.79
N PRO A 95 3.82 2.15 5.02
CA PRO A 95 5.16 1.88 5.53
C PRO A 95 5.94 3.21 5.73
N PRO A 96 7.05 3.21 6.50
CA PRO A 96 7.94 4.37 6.56
C PRO A 96 8.78 4.50 5.28
N PRO A 97 9.31 5.68 4.94
CA PRO A 97 10.46 5.74 4.03
C PRO A 97 11.55 4.79 4.50
N PHE A 98 12.12 3.99 3.60
CA PHE A 98 13.06 2.96 4.03
C PHE A 98 14.31 3.57 4.67
N ALA A 99 14.73 4.76 4.22
CA ALA A 99 15.81 5.55 4.80
C ALA A 99 15.65 5.87 6.30
N LEU A 100 14.43 5.80 6.87
CA LEU A 100 14.21 5.97 8.30
C LEU A 100 14.54 4.70 9.10
N ILE A 101 14.42 3.51 8.52
CA ILE A 101 14.58 2.23 9.23
C ILE A 101 15.95 2.12 9.91
N PRO A 102 17.10 2.37 9.24
CA PRO A 102 18.41 2.26 9.89
C PRO A 102 18.54 3.14 11.14
N ASN A 103 18.00 4.36 11.10
CA ASN A 103 18.02 5.26 12.26
C ASN A 103 17.11 4.79 13.39
N ILE A 104 15.90 4.28 13.07
CA ILE A 104 14.99 3.73 14.09
C ILE A 104 15.66 2.54 14.80
N MET A 105 16.23 1.59 14.04
CA MET A 105 16.87 0.39 14.60
C MET A 105 18.06 0.78 15.49
N ALA A 106 18.97 1.62 14.98
CA ALA A 106 20.12 2.08 15.73
C ALA A 106 19.74 2.84 17.01
N SER A 107 18.75 3.72 16.93
CA SER A 107 18.26 4.49 18.07
C SER A 107 17.71 3.58 19.17
N MET A 108 16.86 2.62 18.81
CA MET A 108 16.32 1.64 19.76
C MET A 108 17.42 0.76 20.36
N ARG A 109 18.35 0.27 19.52
CA ARG A 109 19.46 -0.59 19.96
C ARG A 109 20.35 0.16 20.94
N ASN A 110 20.78 1.37 20.59
CA ASN A 110 21.71 2.16 21.41
C ASN A 110 21.11 2.44 22.79
N TRP A 111 19.81 2.79 22.86
CA TRP A 111 19.11 2.96 24.14
C TRP A 111 19.10 1.68 24.99
N LEU A 112 18.75 0.54 24.38
CA LEU A 112 18.64 -0.73 25.08
C LEU A 112 20.00 -1.28 25.53
N LYS A 113 21.06 -1.03 24.78
CA LYS A 113 22.42 -1.50 25.10
C LYS A 113 23.16 -0.61 26.09
N GLU A 114 22.82 0.67 26.19
CA GLU A 114 23.47 1.59 27.13
C GLU A 114 23.30 1.13 28.60
N LYS A 115 22.14 0.56 28.96
CA LYS A 115 21.92 0.02 30.30
C LYS A 115 20.96 -1.18 30.29
N LYS A 116 21.39 -2.27 30.93
CA LYS A 116 20.57 -3.47 31.12
C LYS A 116 19.28 -3.13 31.87
N GLY A 117 18.16 -3.65 31.37
CA GLY A 117 16.83 -3.45 31.97
C GLY A 117 16.06 -2.27 31.38
N ARG A 118 16.68 -1.48 30.49
CA ARG A 118 15.97 -0.45 29.75
C ARG A 118 14.88 -1.02 28.86
N VAL A 119 13.82 -0.24 28.68
CA VAL A 119 12.71 -0.57 27.80
C VAL A 119 12.49 0.52 26.76
N VAL A 120 12.15 0.09 25.55
CA VAL A 120 11.68 0.91 24.44
C VAL A 120 10.16 0.87 24.42
N VAL A 121 9.54 2.05 24.39
CA VAL A 121 8.08 2.19 24.25
C VAL A 121 7.77 2.68 22.83
N VAL A 122 7.31 1.80 21.96
CA VAL A 122 6.86 2.19 20.62
C VAL A 122 5.39 2.58 20.63
N HIS A 123 5.04 3.67 19.96
CA HIS A 123 3.64 3.97 19.68
C HIS A 123 3.41 4.70 18.35
N CYS A 124 2.18 4.63 17.90
CA CYS A 124 1.67 5.44 16.79
C CYS A 124 0.28 5.96 17.20
N LYS A 125 -0.74 5.89 16.35
CA LYS A 125 -2.13 6.19 16.72
C LYS A 125 -2.79 5.04 17.47
N ALA A 126 -2.88 3.86 16.87
CA ALA A 126 -3.52 2.68 17.46
C ALA A 126 -2.53 1.69 18.09
N GLY A 127 -1.22 1.86 17.84
CA GLY A 127 -0.20 0.90 18.27
C GLY A 127 -0.27 -0.43 17.52
N LYS A 128 -0.69 -0.42 16.24
CA LYS A 128 -0.89 -1.63 15.41
C LYS A 128 0.11 -1.69 14.26
N GLY A 129 -0.22 -1.16 13.07
CA GLY A 129 0.60 -1.29 11.86
C GLY A 129 2.00 -0.67 11.97
N ARG A 130 2.08 0.65 12.23
CA ARG A 130 3.36 1.38 12.34
C ARG A 130 4.24 0.85 13.48
N SER A 131 3.67 0.72 14.69
CA SER A 131 4.39 0.16 15.84
C SER A 131 4.82 -1.28 15.62
N GLY A 132 3.98 -2.11 15.00
CA GLY A 132 4.31 -3.49 14.66
C GLY A 132 5.40 -3.59 13.60
N THR A 133 5.40 -2.69 12.62
CA THR A 133 6.48 -2.59 11.62
C THR A 133 7.81 -2.33 12.31
N ALA A 134 7.89 -1.33 13.19
CA ALA A 134 9.11 -1.02 13.94
C ALA A 134 9.53 -2.15 14.90
N SER A 135 8.60 -2.68 15.70
CA SER A 135 8.89 -3.79 16.62
C SER A 135 9.38 -5.04 15.88
N CYS A 136 8.69 -5.47 14.82
CA CYS A 136 9.11 -6.65 14.06
C CYS A 136 10.46 -6.41 13.39
N SER A 137 10.68 -5.22 12.82
CA SER A 137 11.96 -4.85 12.20
C SER A 137 13.11 -4.95 13.20
N TYR A 138 12.91 -4.51 14.45
CA TYR A 138 13.92 -4.61 15.50
C TYR A 138 14.22 -6.06 15.87
N LEU A 139 13.18 -6.89 16.09
CA LEU A 139 13.35 -8.31 16.40
C LEU A 139 14.12 -9.04 15.29
N ILE A 140 13.90 -8.68 14.03
CA ILE A 140 14.58 -9.29 12.88
C ILE A 140 16.03 -8.79 12.79
N SER A 141 16.24 -7.47 12.75
CA SER A 141 17.54 -6.87 12.42
C SER A 141 18.52 -6.82 13.58
N GLU A 142 18.04 -6.71 14.83
CA GLU A 142 18.89 -6.61 16.02
C GLU A 142 18.90 -7.90 16.85
N GLU A 143 17.81 -8.67 16.84
CA GLU A 143 17.69 -9.90 17.65
C GLU A 143 17.72 -11.20 16.83
N GLY A 144 17.80 -11.13 15.49
CA GLY A 144 17.97 -12.29 14.61
C GLY A 144 16.72 -13.18 14.49
N TRP A 145 15.54 -12.67 14.80
CA TRP A 145 14.29 -13.43 14.66
C TRP A 145 13.93 -13.63 13.19
N THR A 146 13.23 -14.73 12.88
CA THR A 146 12.61 -14.88 11.57
C THR A 146 11.43 -13.91 11.42
N VAL A 147 11.14 -13.48 10.18
CA VAL A 147 9.97 -12.64 9.86
C VAL A 147 8.68 -13.23 10.44
N LYS A 148 8.48 -14.54 10.28
CA LYS A 148 7.31 -15.26 10.77
C LYS A 148 7.19 -15.18 12.28
N ASP A 149 8.28 -15.41 13.00
CA ASP A 149 8.26 -15.41 14.47
C ASP A 149 8.08 -14.01 15.04
N ALA A 150 8.71 -13.00 14.44
CA ALA A 150 8.52 -11.60 14.83
C ALA A 150 7.06 -11.15 14.65
N LEU A 151 6.46 -11.41 13.49
CA LEU A 151 5.06 -11.09 13.19
C LEU A 151 4.08 -11.84 14.12
N LYS A 152 4.32 -13.14 14.32
CA LYS A 152 3.54 -13.98 15.23
C LYS A 152 3.61 -13.44 16.65
N ARG A 153 4.82 -13.14 17.13
CA ARG A 153 5.06 -12.60 18.48
C ARG A 153 4.34 -11.28 18.70
N PHE A 154 4.47 -10.34 17.76
CA PHE A 154 3.77 -9.07 17.85
C PHE A 154 2.26 -9.27 17.86
N THR A 155 1.72 -10.13 16.99
CA THR A 155 0.29 -10.43 16.92
C THR A 155 -0.24 -11.02 18.22
N GLU A 156 0.41 -12.06 18.76
CA GLU A 156 0.01 -12.75 20.00
C GLU A 156 0.02 -11.81 21.22
N ARG A 157 0.97 -10.87 21.26
CA ARG A 157 1.06 -9.90 22.36
C ARG A 157 0.14 -8.70 22.19
N ARG A 158 -0.11 -8.26 20.96
CA ARG A 158 -0.85 -7.02 20.70
C ARG A 158 -2.34 -7.23 20.47
N MET A 159 -2.71 -8.31 19.81
CA MET A 159 -4.08 -8.58 19.36
C MET A 159 -4.79 -9.56 20.31
N ARG A 160 -6.11 -9.45 20.42
CA ARG A 160 -6.90 -10.51 21.08
C ARG A 160 -6.98 -11.74 20.15
N PRO A 161 -7.03 -12.96 20.70
CA PRO A 161 -7.23 -14.16 19.89
C PRO A 161 -8.45 -14.01 18.96
N GLY A 162 -8.28 -14.29 17.67
CA GLY A 162 -9.34 -14.21 16.65
C GLY A 162 -9.59 -12.80 16.07
N TRP A 163 -8.85 -11.76 16.46
CA TRP A 163 -9.03 -10.38 15.96
C TRP A 163 -8.10 -9.99 14.79
N GLY A 164 -7.51 -10.99 14.14
CA GLY A 164 -6.59 -10.83 13.00
C GLY A 164 -5.17 -10.39 13.41
N ASP A 165 -4.33 -10.22 12.40
CA ASP A 165 -2.89 -9.99 12.60
C ASP A 165 -2.58 -8.61 13.14
N GLY A 166 -1.48 -8.51 13.90
CA GLY A 166 -0.96 -7.26 14.44
C GLY A 166 -0.41 -6.31 13.36
N VAL A 167 0.20 -6.85 12.31
CA VAL A 167 0.55 -6.13 11.09
C VAL A 167 -0.13 -6.86 9.93
N SER A 168 -0.99 -6.16 9.20
CA SER A 168 -1.86 -6.79 8.19
C SER A 168 -1.91 -6.04 6.86
N ILE A 169 -1.27 -4.88 6.76
CA ILE A 169 -1.25 -4.07 5.54
C ILE A 169 -0.15 -4.64 4.62
N PRO A 170 -0.47 -5.09 3.40
CA PRO A 170 0.50 -5.69 2.49
C PRO A 170 1.80 -4.91 2.31
N SER A 171 1.75 -3.59 2.14
CA SER A 171 2.98 -2.79 2.02
C SER A 171 3.82 -2.71 3.30
N GLN A 172 3.19 -2.74 4.48
CA GLN A 172 3.94 -2.82 5.74
C GLN A 172 4.63 -4.20 5.87
N LEU A 173 3.96 -5.27 5.43
CA LEU A 173 4.54 -6.61 5.39
C LEU A 173 5.69 -6.69 4.38
N ARG A 174 5.56 -6.06 3.21
CA ARG A 174 6.63 -5.94 2.21
C ARG A 174 7.87 -5.26 2.81
N TRP A 175 7.68 -4.17 3.55
CA TRP A 175 8.76 -3.48 4.25
C TRP A 175 9.46 -4.37 5.28
N ILE A 176 8.71 -5.17 6.05
CA ILE A 176 9.32 -6.13 6.98
C ILE A 176 10.16 -7.18 6.21
N GLY A 177 9.70 -7.62 5.04
CA GLY A 177 10.48 -8.47 4.14
C GLY A 177 11.76 -7.79 3.63
N TYR A 178 11.70 -6.51 3.30
CA TYR A 178 12.89 -5.72 2.96
C TYR A 178 13.87 -5.61 4.11
N VAL A 179 13.38 -5.43 5.35
CA VAL A 179 14.25 -5.39 6.54
C VAL A 179 14.97 -6.72 6.75
N ASP A 180 14.29 -7.86 6.55
CA ASP A 180 14.94 -9.18 6.62
C ASP A 180 16.06 -9.32 5.59
N ARG A 181 15.80 -8.93 4.34
CA ARG A 181 16.83 -8.93 3.27
C ARG A 181 17.97 -7.98 3.61
N TRP A 182 17.67 -6.76 4.03
CA TRP A 182 18.67 -5.76 4.45
C TRP A 182 19.55 -6.26 5.61
N ALA A 183 18.94 -6.83 6.65
CA ALA A 183 19.66 -7.37 7.82
C ALA A 183 20.58 -8.53 7.46
N LYS A 184 20.17 -9.42 6.55
CA LYS A 184 20.98 -10.56 6.10
C LYS A 184 22.18 -10.16 5.23
N HIS A 185 22.14 -9.00 4.60
CA HIS A 185 23.15 -8.54 3.64
C HIS A 185 23.88 -7.28 4.13
N GLY A 186 24.35 -7.30 5.37
CA GLY A 186 25.25 -6.27 5.90
C GLY A 186 24.63 -4.91 6.17
N LYS A 187 23.29 -4.80 6.14
CA LYS A 187 22.55 -3.57 6.47
C LYS A 187 22.95 -2.35 5.63
N ILE A 188 23.22 -2.59 4.35
CA ILE A 188 23.52 -1.54 3.36
C ILE A 188 22.23 -1.19 2.62
N TYR A 189 21.86 0.09 2.63
CA TYR A 189 20.79 0.64 1.79
C TYR A 189 21.39 1.74 0.91
N VAL A 190 21.08 1.74 -0.40
CA VAL A 190 21.57 2.76 -1.33
C VAL A 190 20.39 3.50 -1.92
N GLU A 191 20.24 4.76 -1.51
CA GLU A 191 19.15 5.62 -1.98
C GLU A 191 19.47 6.27 -3.33
N ARG A 192 18.57 6.12 -4.31
CA ARG A 192 18.70 6.64 -5.68
C ARG A 192 17.41 7.31 -6.13
N GLN A 193 17.52 8.26 -7.05
CA GLN A 193 16.35 8.73 -7.79
C GLN A 193 15.85 7.65 -8.73
N VAL A 194 14.55 7.63 -8.97
CA VAL A 194 13.91 6.63 -9.83
C VAL A 194 13.00 7.35 -10.81
N GLU A 195 13.04 6.90 -12.05
CA GLU A 195 12.09 7.27 -13.07
C GLU A 195 11.07 6.14 -13.29
N VAL A 196 9.79 6.49 -13.29
CA VAL A 196 8.71 5.61 -13.74
C VAL A 196 8.52 5.82 -15.24
N LEU A 197 8.78 4.77 -16.01
CA LEU A 197 8.73 4.80 -17.46
C LEU A 197 7.32 4.50 -17.96
N GLU A 198 6.69 3.45 -17.43
CA GLU A 198 5.41 2.94 -17.93
C GLU A 198 4.61 2.27 -16.81
N VAL A 199 3.29 2.27 -16.96
CA VAL A 199 2.39 1.45 -16.13
C VAL A 199 1.51 0.60 -17.03
N HIS A 200 1.69 -0.72 -16.96
CA HIS A 200 0.91 -1.71 -17.69
C HIS A 200 -0.27 -2.14 -16.84
N CYS A 201 -1.48 -2.10 -17.37
CA CYS A 201 -2.69 -2.40 -16.62
C CYS A 201 -3.61 -3.33 -17.41
N TRP A 202 -3.79 -4.54 -16.90
CA TRP A 202 -4.63 -5.57 -17.52
C TRP A 202 -6.04 -5.56 -16.93
N GLY A 203 -7.04 -5.66 -17.80
CA GLY A 203 -8.45 -5.67 -17.41
C GLY A 203 -8.91 -4.35 -16.78
N LEU A 204 -8.34 -3.21 -17.18
CA LEU A 204 -8.70 -1.88 -16.72
C LEU A 204 -10.18 -1.60 -17.00
N ARG A 205 -10.93 -1.20 -15.98
CA ARG A 205 -12.33 -0.80 -16.08
C ARG A 205 -12.47 0.72 -16.19
N ASP A 206 -13.67 1.16 -16.51
CA ASP A 206 -14.00 2.58 -16.56
C ASP A 206 -13.91 3.28 -15.20
N GLY A 207 -13.63 4.58 -15.25
CA GLY A 207 -13.57 5.46 -14.08
C GLY A 207 -12.34 5.29 -13.19
N VAL A 208 -11.27 4.68 -13.69
CA VAL A 208 -10.05 4.43 -12.92
C VAL A 208 -9.04 5.56 -13.12
N LYS A 209 -8.61 6.15 -12.01
CA LYS A 209 -7.48 7.08 -11.91
C LYS A 209 -6.27 6.31 -11.38
N ILE A 210 -5.12 6.49 -12.03
CA ILE A 210 -3.83 5.93 -11.61
C ILE A 210 -2.87 7.09 -11.36
N ALA A 211 -2.16 7.06 -10.24
CA ALA A 211 -1.20 8.08 -9.85
C ALA A 211 0.09 7.46 -9.29
N ILE A 212 1.20 8.17 -9.50
CA ILE A 212 2.49 7.90 -8.89
C ILE A 212 2.67 8.89 -7.75
N GLU A 213 2.84 8.38 -6.55
CA GLU A 213 3.08 9.14 -5.33
C GLU A 213 4.43 8.78 -4.72
N GLY A 214 4.97 9.67 -3.89
CA GLY A 214 6.21 9.43 -3.16
C GLY A 214 6.25 10.25 -1.88
N PHE A 215 7.24 9.96 -1.04
CA PHE A 215 7.42 10.70 0.21
C PHE A 215 7.95 12.12 -0.03
N ALA A 216 7.52 13.05 0.83
CA ALA A 216 7.98 14.43 0.90
C ALA A 216 8.08 14.88 2.37
N ASN A 217 8.78 15.99 2.61
CA ASN A 217 8.95 16.58 3.95
C ASN A 217 9.47 15.55 4.98
N ASP A 218 10.66 14.99 4.71
CA ASP A 218 11.31 13.96 5.53
C ASP A 218 10.44 12.72 5.80
N GLY A 219 9.59 12.35 4.83
CA GLY A 219 8.71 11.19 4.96
C GLY A 219 7.35 11.46 5.58
N LYS A 220 7.08 12.68 6.06
CA LYS A 220 5.86 13.01 6.80
C LYS A 220 4.64 13.13 5.89
N ILE A 221 4.84 13.48 4.62
CA ILE A 221 3.76 13.73 3.66
C ILE A 221 3.92 12.82 2.44
N ILE A 222 2.79 12.39 1.87
CA ILE A 222 2.74 11.71 0.58
C ILE A 222 2.34 12.74 -0.46
N LYS A 223 3.16 12.90 -1.50
CA LYS A 223 2.93 13.83 -2.60
C LYS A 223 2.70 13.05 -3.89
N THR A 224 1.70 13.46 -4.66
CA THR A 224 1.51 12.98 -6.04
C THR A 224 2.54 13.61 -6.97
N PHE A 225 3.35 12.80 -7.63
CA PHE A 225 4.33 13.21 -8.64
C PHE A 225 3.74 13.18 -10.05
N HIS A 226 2.85 12.22 -10.32
CA HIS A 226 2.14 12.13 -11.60
C HIS A 226 0.74 11.56 -11.42
N THR A 227 -0.21 12.02 -12.23
CA THR A 227 -1.52 11.39 -12.39
C THR A 227 -1.70 11.15 -13.87
N PHE A 228 -1.88 9.89 -14.24
CA PHE A 228 -2.00 9.52 -15.64
C PHE A 228 -3.29 10.06 -16.23
N LYS A 229 -3.17 10.71 -17.39
CA LYS A 229 -4.31 11.23 -18.15
C LYS A 229 -4.80 10.21 -19.17
N ARG A 230 -5.96 10.47 -19.76
CA ARG A 230 -6.53 9.60 -20.79
C ARG A 230 -5.67 9.60 -22.06
N GLU A 231 -5.03 10.72 -22.39
CA GLU A 231 -4.17 10.86 -23.58
C GLU A 231 -2.84 10.09 -23.42
N GLU A 232 -2.44 9.83 -22.17
CA GLU A 232 -1.26 9.02 -21.83
C GLU A 232 -1.57 7.52 -21.83
N ARG A 233 -2.81 7.13 -22.17
CA ARG A 233 -3.27 5.74 -22.15
C ARG A 233 -3.35 5.17 -23.57
N GLU A 234 -2.51 4.19 -23.84
CA GLU A 234 -2.52 3.39 -25.05
C GLU A 234 -3.34 2.10 -24.83
N LEU A 235 -4.31 1.83 -25.70
CA LEU A 235 -5.12 0.60 -25.63
C LEU A 235 -4.43 -0.49 -26.44
N VAL A 236 -4.02 -1.56 -25.75
CA VAL A 236 -3.36 -2.71 -26.38
C VAL A 236 -4.38 -3.77 -26.82
N ARG A 237 -5.35 -4.09 -25.94
CA ARG A 237 -6.37 -5.12 -26.20
C ARG A 237 -7.70 -4.79 -25.53
N GLY A 238 -8.81 -5.19 -26.16
CA GLY A 238 -10.15 -5.07 -25.59
C GLY A 238 -10.75 -3.67 -25.76
N GLU A 239 -11.73 -3.32 -24.94
CA GLU A 239 -12.39 -2.01 -24.96
C GLU A 239 -12.66 -1.55 -23.53
N VAL A 240 -12.14 -0.38 -23.15
CA VAL A 240 -12.60 0.29 -21.92
C VAL A 240 -13.80 1.15 -22.30
N GLN A 241 -15.00 0.58 -22.18
CA GLN A 241 -16.23 1.30 -22.49
C GLN A 241 -16.50 2.36 -21.43
N SER A 242 -16.58 3.63 -21.84
CA SER A 242 -17.06 4.72 -20.97
C SER A 242 -18.50 4.43 -20.55
N THR A 243 -18.71 3.98 -19.32
CA THR A 243 -20.02 3.67 -18.77
C THR A 243 -20.77 4.97 -18.50
N GLY A 244 -21.39 5.50 -19.54
CA GLY A 244 -22.34 6.60 -19.44
C GLY A 244 -23.58 6.16 -18.67
N GLY A 245 -23.66 6.53 -17.39
CA GLY A 245 -24.92 6.69 -16.68
C GLY A 245 -25.26 5.65 -15.60
N PHE A 246 -26.15 6.07 -14.70
CA PHE A 246 -26.69 5.36 -13.53
C PHE A 246 -27.09 3.89 -13.80
N ALA A 247 -27.53 3.59 -15.02
CA ALA A 247 -27.92 2.24 -15.43
C ALA A 247 -26.77 1.21 -15.39
N SER A 248 -25.53 1.61 -15.69
CA SER A 248 -24.39 0.69 -15.69
C SER A 248 -23.94 0.32 -14.27
N ALA A 249 -23.92 1.29 -13.36
CA ALA A 249 -23.63 1.06 -11.94
C ALA A 249 -24.67 0.15 -11.28
N VAL A 250 -25.96 0.35 -11.60
CA VAL A 250 -27.05 -0.52 -11.13
C VAL A 250 -26.94 -1.92 -11.73
N THR A 251 -26.58 -2.05 -13.01
CA THR A 251 -26.41 -3.36 -13.67
C THR A 251 -25.20 -4.12 -13.12
N GLU A 252 -24.09 -3.45 -12.81
CA GLU A 252 -22.90 -4.06 -12.21
C GLU A 252 -23.17 -4.57 -10.78
N VAL A 253 -24.03 -3.86 -10.02
CA VAL A 253 -24.46 -4.26 -8.67
C VAL A 253 -25.53 -5.35 -8.71
N MET A 254 -26.52 -5.26 -9.61
CA MET A 254 -27.59 -6.26 -9.76
C MET A 254 -27.10 -7.57 -10.38
N GLY A 255 -26.12 -7.52 -11.29
CA GLY A 255 -25.51 -8.70 -11.90
C GLY A 255 -24.78 -9.59 -10.89
N LYS A 256 -24.38 -9.04 -9.73
CA LYS A 256 -23.73 -9.77 -8.64
C LYS A 256 -24.69 -10.37 -7.61
N SER A 257 -25.93 -9.90 -7.53
CA SER A 257 -26.91 -10.39 -6.54
C SER A 257 -27.83 -11.50 -7.05
N GLY A 258 -27.72 -11.91 -8.31
CA GLY A 258 -28.48 -13.05 -8.84
C GLY A 258 -30.00 -12.83 -8.92
N LEU A 259 -30.50 -11.61 -8.71
CA LEU A 259 -31.91 -11.25 -8.91
C LEU A 259 -32.11 -10.71 -10.32
N GLY A 260 -32.14 -11.62 -11.29
CA GLY A 260 -32.33 -11.27 -12.70
C GLY A 260 -33.11 -12.35 -13.44
N ARG A 261 -34.30 -12.73 -12.97
CA ARG A 261 -35.24 -13.47 -13.79
C ARG A 261 -36.69 -13.15 -13.43
N SER A 262 -37.47 -12.94 -14.48
CA SER A 262 -38.92 -12.71 -14.53
C SER A 262 -39.38 -11.25 -14.47
N LEU A 263 -39.33 -10.58 -15.62
CA LEU A 263 -40.44 -9.74 -16.08
C LEU A 263 -40.55 -9.85 -17.60
N SER A 264 -41.24 -10.88 -18.07
CA SER A 264 -41.68 -10.98 -19.46
C SER A 264 -43.01 -10.23 -19.63
N LYS A 265 -42.90 -9.07 -20.29
CA LYS A 265 -43.80 -8.47 -21.28
C LYS A 265 -45.21 -9.09 -21.43
N LYS A 266 -46.26 -8.29 -21.19
CA LYS A 266 -47.51 -8.37 -21.96
C LYS A 266 -48.14 -6.98 -22.13
N GLU A 267 -48.38 -6.64 -23.40
CA GLU A 267 -49.04 -5.44 -23.92
C GLU A 267 -50.58 -5.47 -23.75
N PRO A 268 -51.26 -4.33 -23.94
CA PRO A 268 -52.66 -4.13 -23.54
C PRO A 268 -53.65 -4.46 -24.66
N LYS A 269 -54.82 -5.00 -24.31
CA LYS A 269 -56.06 -4.83 -25.09
C LYS A 269 -57.28 -4.77 -24.17
N SER A 270 -58.14 -3.81 -24.49
CA SER A 270 -59.48 -3.58 -23.96
C SER A 270 -60.49 -4.60 -24.50
N THR A 271 -61.52 -4.91 -23.69
CA THR A 271 -62.95 -4.92 -24.08
C THR A 271 -63.85 -5.29 -22.88
N THR A 272 -64.72 -4.34 -22.53
CA THR A 272 -66.15 -4.46 -22.13
C THR A 272 -66.66 -5.56 -21.17
N ALA A 273 -67.25 -5.06 -20.08
CA ALA A 273 -68.66 -5.21 -19.66
C ALA A 273 -69.09 -6.30 -18.63
N LEU A 274 -69.76 -5.77 -17.60
CA LEU A 274 -70.96 -6.25 -16.85
C LEU A 274 -70.81 -7.03 -15.52
N GLY A 275 -71.64 -6.58 -14.56
CA GLY A 275 -72.02 -7.21 -13.27
C GLY A 275 -71.27 -6.61 -12.08
N GLY A 276 -71.84 -5.76 -11.21
CA GLY A 276 -73.01 -6.00 -10.34
C GLY A 276 -72.54 -6.90 -9.17
N ASP A 277 -72.62 -6.57 -7.89
CA ASP A 277 -73.50 -5.70 -7.11
C ASP A 277 -72.82 -5.50 -5.72
N LYS A 278 -73.24 -4.45 -4.99
CA LYS A 278 -73.54 -4.36 -3.53
C LYS A 278 -72.85 -5.31 -2.52
N ASP A 279 -72.51 -4.94 -1.29
CA ASP A 279 -73.07 -3.94 -0.38
C ASP A 279 -72.20 -3.90 0.91
N THR A 280 -72.26 -2.76 1.60
CA THR A 280 -72.22 -2.54 3.08
C THR A 280 -71.02 -3.06 3.91
N ALA A 281 -70.32 -2.16 4.62
CA ALA A 281 -70.53 -1.81 6.05
C ALA A 281 -70.22 -2.98 7.01
N ASP A 282 -69.66 -2.85 8.20
CA ASP A 282 -69.24 -1.73 9.03
C ASP A 282 -68.45 -2.36 10.20
N ASP A 283 -67.79 -1.49 10.96
CA ASP A 283 -67.58 -1.60 12.40
C ASP A 283 -66.39 -2.38 13.04
N LYS A 284 -66.04 -1.77 14.16
CA LYS A 284 -64.86 -1.80 15.03
C LYS A 284 -64.77 -3.06 15.88
N SER A 285 -63.57 -3.40 16.32
CA SER A 285 -63.15 -3.34 17.75
C SER A 285 -61.85 -4.12 18.03
N ASN A 286 -61.04 -3.52 18.92
CA ASN A 286 -59.81 -4.02 19.58
C ASN A 286 -60.15 -5.14 20.61
N PRO A 287 -59.25 -5.71 21.45
CA PRO A 287 -57.77 -5.75 21.47
C PRO A 287 -57.15 -7.15 21.84
N GLY A 288 -55.81 -7.27 21.76
CA GLY A 288 -54.93 -7.97 22.72
C GLY A 288 -54.81 -9.51 22.71
N LEU A 289 -53.59 -10.04 22.54
CA LEU A 289 -52.84 -10.84 23.54
C LEU A 289 -51.60 -11.53 22.94
N GLU A 290 -50.64 -11.72 23.85
CA GLU A 290 -49.28 -12.27 23.71
C GLU A 290 -49.25 -13.74 23.29
N HIS A 291 -48.15 -14.19 22.67
CA HIS A 291 -47.44 -15.38 23.17
C HIS A 291 -45.99 -15.51 22.67
N VAL A 292 -45.15 -15.86 23.64
CA VAL A 292 -43.73 -16.20 23.62
C VAL A 292 -43.54 -17.67 23.15
N VAL A 293 -42.31 -18.05 22.76
CA VAL A 293 -41.54 -19.24 23.24
C VAL A 293 -40.49 -19.75 22.22
N THR A 294 -39.22 -19.46 22.57
CA THR A 294 -37.96 -20.24 22.59
C THR A 294 -37.64 -21.42 21.64
N TYR A 295 -36.35 -21.53 21.29
CA TYR A 295 -35.64 -22.83 21.19
C TYR A 295 -34.20 -22.78 21.77
N PRO A 296 -33.65 -23.92 22.25
CA PRO A 296 -32.56 -23.97 23.23
C PRO A 296 -31.18 -24.40 22.67
N LEU A 297 -30.21 -24.34 23.59
CA LEU A 297 -28.78 -24.65 23.53
C LEU A 297 -28.42 -26.16 23.42
N ASP A 298 -27.41 -26.42 22.58
CA ASP A 298 -26.05 -26.96 22.89
C ASP A 298 -25.85 -28.43 23.34
N LYS A 299 -24.93 -29.15 22.64
CA LYS A 299 -23.77 -29.83 23.24
C LYS A 299 -22.81 -30.51 22.24
N SER A 300 -21.54 -30.50 22.67
CA SER A 300 -20.25 -30.93 22.11
C SER A 300 -19.94 -32.44 22.07
N ALA A 301 -19.01 -32.85 21.18
CA ALA A 301 -17.85 -33.77 21.39
C ALA A 301 -17.15 -34.01 20.02
N MET A 302 -15.89 -33.60 19.77
CA MET A 302 -14.57 -34.21 20.08
C MET A 302 -14.10 -35.39 19.19
N LEU A 303 -12.88 -35.18 18.62
CA LEU A 303 -11.74 -36.09 18.35
C LEU A 303 -11.59 -36.89 17.03
N ASP A 304 -10.34 -36.78 16.50
CA ASP A 304 -9.52 -37.67 15.64
C ASP A 304 -10.02 -38.02 14.22
N GLY A 305 -9.23 -38.23 13.16
CA GLY A 305 -7.79 -38.37 12.94
C GLY A 305 -7.59 -39.11 11.60
N ALA A 306 -6.54 -38.75 10.84
CA ALA A 306 -5.82 -39.53 9.80
C ALA A 306 -6.49 -40.03 8.49
N MET A 307 -5.82 -39.66 7.38
CA MET A 307 -5.50 -40.37 6.13
C MET A 307 -6.45 -41.46 5.56
N SER A 308 -6.82 -41.28 4.28
CA SER A 308 -6.92 -42.37 3.31
C SER A 308 -6.58 -41.89 1.91
N SER A 309 -5.55 -42.51 1.35
CA SER A 309 -5.16 -42.53 -0.05
C SER A 309 -6.13 -43.39 -0.86
N GLN A 310 -6.54 -42.94 -2.05
CA GLN A 310 -6.78 -43.86 -3.14
C GLN A 310 -6.54 -43.18 -4.49
N ALA A 311 -5.71 -43.84 -5.28
CA ALA A 311 -5.32 -43.48 -6.62
C ALA A 311 -6.31 -44.03 -7.65
N ASP A 312 -6.16 -43.48 -8.86
CA ASP A 312 -6.32 -44.14 -10.15
C ASP A 312 -7.69 -44.01 -10.87
N SER A 313 -7.73 -43.22 -11.93
CA SER A 313 -7.64 -43.77 -13.29
C SER A 313 -7.89 -42.70 -14.35
N SER A 314 -7.00 -42.72 -15.33
CA SER A 314 -6.97 -42.00 -16.60
C SER A 314 -8.24 -42.18 -17.45
N LYS A 315 -8.74 -41.08 -18.04
CA LYS A 315 -9.33 -41.08 -19.38
C LYS A 315 -8.97 -39.80 -20.13
N GLU A 316 -8.35 -40.02 -21.28
CA GLU A 316 -8.19 -39.08 -22.38
C GLU A 316 -9.56 -38.74 -22.99
N ASP A 317 -9.80 -37.47 -23.32
CA ASP A 317 -10.81 -37.02 -24.28
C ASP A 317 -10.14 -35.92 -25.11
N VAL A 318 -9.61 -36.28 -26.28
CA VAL A 318 -10.21 -36.11 -27.62
C VAL A 318 -10.29 -34.65 -28.08
N LEU A 319 -9.49 -34.38 -29.11
CA LEU A 319 -9.49 -33.22 -29.99
C LEU A 319 -10.88 -33.01 -30.60
N ASP A 320 -11.48 -31.83 -30.46
CA ASP A 320 -12.67 -31.46 -31.22
C ASP A 320 -12.42 -30.18 -32.04
N THR A 321 -12.51 -30.34 -33.35
CA THR A 321 -12.49 -29.29 -34.38
C THR A 321 -13.74 -28.42 -34.30
N PRO A 322 -13.66 -27.13 -34.72
CA PRO A 322 -14.70 -26.15 -34.43
C PRO A 322 -15.92 -26.34 -35.34
N SER A 323 -17.06 -26.67 -34.73
CA SER A 323 -18.37 -26.51 -35.36
C SER A 323 -18.87 -25.09 -35.12
N GLY A 324 -19.26 -24.42 -36.21
CA GLY A 324 -19.72 -23.04 -36.21
C GLY A 324 -21.00 -22.86 -35.40
N ASP A 325 -20.87 -22.14 -34.29
CA ASP A 325 -21.99 -21.55 -33.54
C ASP A 325 -22.04 -20.05 -33.89
N ASP A 326 -23.03 -19.69 -34.70
CA ASP A 326 -23.38 -18.30 -35.08
C ASP A 326 -24.13 -17.62 -33.93
N SER A 327 -23.51 -17.64 -32.76
CA SER A 327 -23.96 -16.91 -31.58
C SER A 327 -23.41 -15.47 -31.67
N PRO A 328 -24.23 -14.43 -31.44
CA PRO A 328 -23.76 -13.05 -31.48
C PRO A 328 -22.62 -12.87 -30.46
N PRO A 329 -21.61 -12.04 -30.75
CA PRO A 329 -20.45 -11.90 -29.88
C PRO A 329 -20.92 -11.58 -28.46
N ARG A 330 -20.51 -12.42 -27.49
CA ARG A 330 -20.67 -12.13 -26.07
C ARG A 330 -20.21 -10.69 -25.86
N LYS A 331 -21.11 -9.81 -25.40
CA LYS A 331 -20.81 -8.39 -25.13
C LYS A 331 -19.44 -8.29 -24.47
N ALA A 332 -18.51 -7.57 -25.10
CA ALA A 332 -17.21 -7.30 -24.53
C ALA A 332 -17.40 -6.83 -23.09
N ASN A 333 -16.91 -7.61 -22.12
CA ASN A 333 -16.82 -7.14 -20.74
C ASN A 333 -15.97 -5.88 -20.82
N GLY A 334 -16.56 -4.69 -20.62
CA GLY A 334 -15.95 -3.36 -20.85
C GLY A 334 -14.66 -3.09 -20.07
N LYS A 335 -13.65 -3.89 -20.36
CA LYS A 335 -12.31 -3.98 -19.80
C LYS A 335 -11.34 -3.91 -20.97
N GLY A 336 -10.23 -3.22 -20.77
CA GLY A 336 -9.14 -3.16 -21.72
C GLY A 336 -7.80 -3.37 -21.04
N ASP A 337 -6.88 -3.98 -21.78
CA ASP A 337 -5.47 -4.01 -21.42
C ASP A 337 -4.83 -2.76 -22.00
N VAL A 338 -4.17 -1.99 -21.14
CA VAL A 338 -3.66 -0.67 -21.49
C VAL A 338 -2.24 -0.48 -20.99
N VAL A 339 -1.50 0.37 -21.67
CA VAL A 339 -0.21 0.87 -21.20
C VAL A 339 -0.34 2.37 -21.00
N PHE A 340 0.06 2.84 -19.83
CA PHE A 340 0.17 4.26 -19.54
C PHE A 340 1.62 4.70 -19.72
N ARG A 341 1.84 5.66 -20.63
CA ARG A 341 3.13 6.28 -20.91
C ARG A 341 3.05 7.76 -20.53
N PRO A 342 3.82 8.23 -19.54
CA PRO A 342 3.68 9.59 -19.08
C PRO A 342 4.19 10.55 -20.16
N SER A 343 3.43 11.62 -20.43
CA SER A 343 3.78 12.67 -21.40
C SER A 343 4.93 13.55 -20.94
N LYS A 344 5.26 13.48 -19.64
CA LYS A 344 6.38 14.15 -19.00
C LYS A 344 7.12 13.16 -18.13
N ARG A 345 8.44 13.31 -18.05
CA ARG A 345 9.30 12.50 -17.21
C ARG A 345 8.81 12.46 -15.75
N VAL A 346 8.62 11.26 -15.19
CA VAL A 346 8.16 11.08 -13.80
C VAL A 346 9.33 10.63 -12.94
N VAL A 347 10.03 11.60 -12.35
CA VAL A 347 11.20 11.34 -11.49
C VAL A 347 10.81 11.50 -10.02
N LEU A 348 11.09 10.46 -9.24
CA LEU A 348 10.96 10.43 -7.79
C LEU A 348 12.32 10.68 -7.13
N PRO A 349 12.34 11.37 -5.98
CA PRO A 349 13.58 11.74 -5.30
C PRO A 349 14.30 10.55 -4.63
N THR A 350 13.59 9.46 -4.35
CA THR A 350 14.10 8.28 -3.63
C THR A 350 13.62 6.98 -4.30
N ASN A 351 14.09 5.83 -3.81
CA ASN A 351 13.63 4.52 -4.28
C ASN A 351 12.18 4.21 -3.91
N ASP A 352 11.64 4.90 -2.91
CA ASP A 352 10.31 4.66 -2.36
C ASP A 352 9.25 5.37 -3.21
N PHE A 353 8.36 4.60 -3.81
CA PHE A 353 7.19 5.17 -4.48
C PHE A 353 5.93 4.32 -4.28
N ASN A 354 4.78 4.97 -4.44
CA ASN A 354 3.46 4.39 -4.29
C ASN A 354 2.70 4.48 -5.61
N LEU A 355 2.19 3.35 -6.07
CA LEU A 355 1.24 3.30 -7.17
C LEU A 355 -0.18 3.36 -6.59
N ASP A 356 -0.81 4.52 -6.70
CA ASP A 356 -2.16 4.78 -6.18
C ASP A 356 -3.21 4.64 -7.27
N VAL A 357 -4.30 3.94 -6.94
CA VAL A 357 -5.41 3.69 -7.85
C VAL A 357 -6.73 3.98 -7.16
N GLU A 358 -7.55 4.79 -7.81
CA GLU A 358 -8.89 5.16 -7.35
C GLU A 358 -9.91 4.86 -8.46
N ARG A 359 -10.97 4.10 -8.14
CA ARG A 359 -12.11 3.92 -9.05
C ARG A 359 -13.27 4.80 -8.65
N ARG A 360 -13.75 5.62 -9.58
CA ARG A 360 -14.94 6.45 -9.47
C ARG A 360 -16.04 5.97 -10.40
N ASN A 361 -17.25 5.90 -9.89
CA ASN A 361 -18.45 5.72 -10.70
C ASN A 361 -19.25 7.03 -10.73
N LYS A 362 -19.83 7.38 -11.89
CA LYS A 362 -20.73 8.53 -11.99
C LYS A 362 -21.95 8.32 -11.09
N ALA A 363 -22.26 9.31 -10.25
CA ALA A 363 -23.48 9.39 -9.47
C ALA A 363 -24.41 10.46 -10.08
N ALA A 364 -25.58 10.69 -9.47
CA ALA A 364 -26.52 11.69 -9.95
C ALA A 364 -26.02 13.13 -9.69
N TYR A 365 -26.48 14.08 -10.50
CA TYR A 365 -26.28 15.53 -10.31
C TYR A 365 -24.82 16.02 -10.33
N GLY A 366 -23.97 15.48 -11.21
CA GLY A 366 -22.57 15.94 -11.35
C GLY A 366 -21.67 15.53 -10.18
N LEU A 367 -22.05 14.47 -9.47
CA LEU A 367 -21.28 13.88 -8.38
C LEU A 367 -20.68 12.56 -8.85
N THR A 368 -19.50 12.22 -8.35
CA THR A 368 -18.87 10.91 -8.50
C THR A 368 -18.80 10.21 -7.16
N MET A 369 -18.93 8.89 -7.16
CA MET A 369 -18.72 8.07 -5.97
C MET A 369 -17.41 7.33 -6.09
N VAL A 370 -16.50 7.51 -5.13
CA VAL A 370 -15.33 6.65 -4.99
C VAL A 370 -15.78 5.29 -4.49
N THR A 371 -15.60 4.27 -5.32
CA THR A 371 -16.10 2.91 -5.09
C THR A 371 -15.01 1.95 -4.63
N SER A 372 -13.75 2.27 -4.91
CA SER A 372 -12.60 1.55 -4.38
C SER A 372 -11.35 2.42 -4.43
N VAL A 373 -10.44 2.18 -3.49
CA VAL A 373 -9.09 2.73 -3.47
C VAL A 373 -8.15 1.56 -3.26
N ALA A 374 -7.14 1.43 -4.11
CA ALA A 374 -6.07 0.45 -3.98
C ALA A 374 -4.73 1.16 -4.14
N HIS A 375 -3.73 0.75 -3.38
CA HIS A 375 -2.40 1.30 -3.55
C HIS A 375 -1.33 0.26 -3.20
N VAL A 376 -0.08 0.52 -3.59
CA VAL A 376 1.03 -0.36 -3.25
C VAL A 376 2.32 0.45 -3.18
N TRP A 377 3.02 0.33 -2.06
CA TRP A 377 4.36 0.88 -1.91
C TRP A 377 5.41 -0.13 -2.37
N ILE A 378 6.41 0.38 -3.07
CA ILE A 378 7.52 -0.35 -3.67
C ILE A 378 8.80 0.41 -3.36
N ASN A 379 9.92 -0.30 -3.22
CA ASN A 379 11.25 0.30 -3.11
C ASN A 379 12.18 -0.37 -4.12
N THR A 380 12.62 0.38 -5.13
CA THR A 380 13.38 -0.17 -6.26
C THR A 380 14.77 -0.68 -5.91
N PHE A 381 15.36 -0.28 -4.79
CA PHE A 381 16.62 -0.88 -4.33
C PHE A 381 16.40 -2.35 -4.02
N PHE A 382 15.28 -2.70 -3.37
CA PHE A 382 14.95 -4.09 -3.04
C PHE A 382 14.40 -4.86 -4.23
N GLU A 383 13.56 -4.23 -5.06
CA GLU A 383 13.05 -4.89 -6.27
C GLU A 383 14.17 -5.12 -7.31
N GLY A 384 15.24 -4.32 -7.28
CA GLY A 384 16.47 -4.52 -8.04
C GLY A 384 17.54 -5.35 -7.33
N ASN A 385 17.18 -6.19 -6.35
CA ASN A 385 18.11 -7.11 -5.69
C ASN A 385 19.33 -6.44 -5.01
N GLY A 386 19.19 -5.19 -4.56
CA GLY A 386 20.27 -4.41 -3.95
C GLY A 386 20.99 -5.10 -2.79
N PRO A 387 20.28 -5.59 -1.76
CA PRO A 387 20.92 -6.31 -0.65
C PRO A 387 21.74 -7.51 -1.13
N GLU A 388 21.16 -8.34 -1.99
CA GLU A 388 21.77 -9.57 -2.51
C GLU A 388 22.99 -9.27 -3.40
N GLN A 389 23.06 -8.06 -3.95
CA GLN A 389 24.17 -7.57 -4.78
C GLN A 389 25.07 -6.60 -4.01
N ASN A 390 25.19 -6.74 -2.68
CA ASN A 390 26.09 -5.94 -1.82
C ASN A 390 25.89 -4.40 -1.96
N GLY A 391 24.66 -3.96 -2.22
CA GLY A 391 24.31 -2.55 -2.40
C GLY A 391 24.23 -2.10 -3.87
N GLU A 392 24.66 -2.93 -4.83
CA GLU A 392 24.62 -2.63 -6.26
C GLU A 392 23.30 -3.12 -6.87
N ALA A 393 22.20 -2.41 -6.57
CA ALA A 393 20.89 -2.76 -7.10
C ALA A 393 20.79 -2.55 -8.63
N ASP A 394 20.01 -3.41 -9.29
CA ASP A 394 19.67 -3.35 -10.72
C ASP A 394 19.25 -1.93 -11.13
N GLU A 395 19.69 -1.51 -12.33
CA GLU A 395 19.44 -0.16 -12.85
C GLU A 395 18.01 0.01 -13.38
N SER A 396 17.29 -1.07 -13.63
CA SER A 396 15.90 -1.04 -14.09
C SER A 396 15.19 -2.32 -13.67
N GLY A 397 13.86 -2.29 -13.70
CA GLY A 397 13.07 -3.46 -13.39
C GLY A 397 11.59 -3.25 -13.64
N VAL A 398 10.85 -4.34 -13.42
CA VAL A 398 9.38 -4.36 -13.49
C VAL A 398 8.88 -4.91 -12.18
N PHE A 399 7.98 -4.17 -11.54
CA PHE A 399 7.22 -4.67 -10.41
C PHE A 399 5.78 -4.91 -10.84
N ASP A 400 5.22 -6.07 -10.51
CA ASP A 400 3.82 -6.37 -10.80
C ASP A 400 3.04 -6.87 -9.59
N ILE A 401 1.74 -6.60 -9.61
CA ILE A 401 0.83 -7.00 -8.53
C ILE A 401 -0.59 -7.18 -9.06
N THR A 402 -1.30 -8.15 -8.48
CA THR A 402 -2.74 -8.33 -8.73
C THR A 402 -3.57 -7.42 -7.84
N TRP A 403 -4.79 -7.07 -8.27
CA TRP A 403 -5.71 -6.27 -7.47
C TRP A 403 -5.88 -6.82 -6.04
N GLU A 404 -6.03 -8.14 -5.90
CA GLU A 404 -6.28 -8.79 -4.60
C GLU A 404 -5.08 -8.73 -3.64
N ALA A 405 -3.87 -8.45 -4.13
CA ALA A 405 -2.65 -8.32 -3.32
C ALA A 405 -2.30 -6.88 -2.89
N MET A 406 -2.92 -5.86 -3.48
CA MET A 406 -2.66 -4.44 -3.12
C MET A 406 -3.15 -4.04 -1.71
N ASP A 407 -2.77 -2.87 -1.22
CA ASP A 407 -3.39 -2.25 -0.05
C ASP A 407 -4.73 -1.60 -0.41
N GLY A 408 -5.45 -1.12 0.61
CA GLY A 408 -6.63 -0.25 0.43
C GLY A 408 -7.98 -0.96 0.56
N ILE A 409 -9.05 -0.21 0.28
CA ILE A 409 -10.43 -0.68 0.36
C ILE A 409 -10.85 -1.19 -1.02
N LYS A 410 -10.52 -2.46 -1.27
CA LYS A 410 -10.57 -3.08 -2.60
C LYS A 410 -11.88 -3.82 -2.92
N GLY A 411 -12.85 -3.73 -2.01
CA GLY A 411 -14.16 -4.35 -2.11
C GLY A 411 -14.16 -5.87 -1.97
N SER A 412 -14.99 -6.38 -1.05
CA SER A 412 -15.60 -7.71 -1.20
C SER A 412 -17.00 -7.55 -1.82
N SER A 413 -17.73 -8.64 -2.10
CA SER A 413 -19.06 -8.69 -2.75
C SER A 413 -20.17 -7.78 -2.20
N LYS A 414 -19.90 -6.92 -1.21
CA LYS A 414 -20.81 -5.88 -0.73
C LYS A 414 -20.23 -4.47 -0.54
N LYS A 415 -18.93 -4.16 -0.77
CA LYS A 415 -18.39 -2.78 -0.55
C LYS A 415 -17.19 -2.38 -1.43
N GLY A 416 -17.23 -2.67 -2.71
CA GLY A 416 -16.35 -2.06 -3.70
C GLY A 416 -16.22 -2.88 -4.97
N THR A 417 -15.90 -2.22 -6.07
CA THR A 417 -15.80 -2.84 -7.39
C THR A 417 -14.36 -2.79 -7.87
N ARG A 418 -13.81 -3.95 -8.23
CA ARG A 418 -12.46 -4.11 -8.77
C ARG A 418 -12.19 -3.06 -9.86
N ALA A 419 -11.01 -2.43 -9.89
CA ALA A 419 -10.62 -1.45 -10.91
C ALA A 419 -9.92 -2.11 -12.12
N PHE A 420 -9.00 -3.04 -11.87
CA PHE A 420 -8.24 -3.78 -12.87
C PHE A 420 -7.95 -5.20 -12.36
N ASP A 421 -7.39 -6.08 -13.19
CA ASP A 421 -7.08 -7.45 -12.79
C ASP A 421 -5.61 -7.60 -12.33
N LYS A 422 -4.65 -7.06 -13.11
CA LYS A 422 -3.21 -6.97 -12.76
C LYS A 422 -2.66 -5.61 -13.17
N ILE A 423 -1.62 -5.12 -12.48
CA ILE A 423 -0.88 -3.92 -12.85
C ILE A 423 0.62 -4.18 -12.72
N ALA A 424 1.41 -3.58 -13.59
CA ALA A 424 2.87 -3.57 -13.51
C ALA A 424 3.41 -2.16 -13.73
N VAL A 425 4.50 -1.84 -13.07
CA VAL A 425 5.23 -0.57 -13.24
C VAL A 425 6.64 -0.88 -13.71
N VAL A 426 7.03 -0.23 -14.80
CA VAL A 426 8.37 -0.27 -15.35
C VAL A 426 9.13 0.93 -14.82
N TRP A 427 10.29 0.68 -14.21
CA TRP A 427 11.09 1.71 -13.58
C TRP A 427 12.55 1.63 -14.00
N LYS A 428 13.24 2.76 -13.92
CA LYS A 428 14.68 2.89 -14.11
C LYS A 428 15.26 3.72 -12.98
N ALA A 429 16.28 3.20 -12.31
CA ALA A 429 17.09 3.98 -11.38
C ALA A 429 17.93 4.99 -12.18
N LEU A 430 18.00 6.21 -11.68
CA LEU A 430 18.79 7.25 -12.30
C LEU A 430 20.19 7.25 -11.71
N THR A 431 21.17 7.06 -12.57
CA THR A 431 22.51 7.61 -12.38
C THR A 431 22.37 9.12 -12.58
N ASP A 432 22.78 9.94 -11.62
CA ASP A 432 22.59 11.39 -11.79
C ASP A 432 23.38 11.90 -13.04
N GLU A 433 22.97 13.04 -13.59
CA GLU A 433 23.69 13.69 -14.71
C GLU A 433 25.05 14.29 -14.27
N SER A 434 25.42 14.16 -12.99
CA SER A 434 26.64 14.70 -12.36
C SER A 434 27.66 13.65 -11.87
N GLY A 435 27.45 12.36 -12.16
CA GLY A 435 28.24 11.25 -11.65
C GLY A 435 28.23 11.02 -10.13
N LYS A 436 27.29 11.58 -9.33
CA LYS A 436 27.23 11.27 -7.89
C LYS A 436 26.61 9.88 -7.67
N PRO A 437 27.28 9.02 -6.89
CA PRO A 437 26.75 7.70 -6.55
C PRO A 437 25.46 7.85 -5.73
N GLY A 438 24.63 6.80 -5.76
CA GLY A 438 23.51 6.68 -4.82
C GLY A 438 23.97 6.91 -3.37
N ILE A 439 23.10 7.50 -2.56
CA ILE A 439 23.42 7.83 -1.17
C ILE A 439 23.43 6.54 -0.37
N VAL A 440 24.61 6.10 0.05
CA VAL A 440 24.74 4.94 0.95
C VAL A 440 24.26 5.35 2.34
N ILE A 441 23.20 4.70 2.80
CA ILE A 441 22.64 4.86 4.14
C ILE A 441 22.92 3.56 4.89
N THR A 442 23.85 3.63 5.83
CA THR A 442 24.14 2.54 6.76
C THR A 442 23.43 2.77 8.08
N GLU A 443 23.20 1.70 8.82
CA GLU A 443 22.81 1.80 10.21
C GLU A 443 23.92 2.45 11.05
N PRO A 444 23.65 3.54 11.80
CA PRO A 444 24.61 4.11 12.74
C PRO A 444 25.10 3.06 13.74
N LYS A 445 26.40 3.08 14.07
CA LYS A 445 26.99 2.13 15.03
C LYS A 445 26.63 2.49 16.48
N GLU A 446 26.95 1.58 17.39
CA GLU A 446 26.88 1.86 18.82
C GLU A 446 27.80 3.03 19.19
N GLY A 447 27.26 4.02 19.89
CA GLY A 447 27.97 5.24 20.28
C GLY A 447 28.01 6.34 19.21
N GLU A 448 27.61 6.07 17.96
CA GLU A 448 27.43 7.11 16.95
C GLU A 448 26.12 7.86 17.18
N GLU A 449 26.10 9.15 16.83
CA GLU A 449 24.90 9.96 16.88
C GLU A 449 23.86 9.44 15.87
N VAL A 450 22.64 9.21 16.34
CA VAL A 450 21.54 8.75 15.50
C VAL A 450 20.68 9.94 15.09
N LYS A 451 20.59 10.18 13.78
CA LYS A 451 19.80 11.28 13.24
C LYS A 451 18.31 11.05 13.53
N GLN A 452 17.71 11.98 14.26
CA GLN A 452 16.26 12.05 14.43
C GLN A 452 15.63 12.92 13.36
N SER A 453 14.38 12.63 12.99
CA SER A 453 13.58 13.53 12.18
C SER A 453 13.03 14.65 13.05
N SER A 454 12.88 15.86 12.50
CA SER A 454 12.20 16.93 13.23
C SER A 454 10.80 16.47 13.64
N PRO A 455 10.34 16.74 14.87
CA PRO A 455 9.00 16.34 15.32
C PRO A 455 7.93 16.87 14.36
N ALA A 456 6.85 16.12 14.19
CA ALA A 456 5.63 16.69 13.63
C ALA A 456 5.04 17.65 14.67
N ASP A 457 4.38 18.73 14.21
CA ASP A 457 3.65 19.61 15.12
C ASP A 457 2.67 18.79 15.95
N TRP A 458 2.87 18.77 17.27
CA TRP A 458 2.11 17.92 18.18
C TRP A 458 0.62 18.26 18.20
N LYS A 459 0.25 19.50 17.82
CA LYS A 459 -1.15 19.95 17.69
C LYS A 459 -1.80 19.48 16.39
N GLY A 460 -1.00 19.19 15.36
CA GLY A 460 -1.44 18.75 14.04
C GLY A 460 -2.01 19.89 13.17
N GLU A 461 -1.65 21.16 13.42
CA GLU A 461 -2.25 22.32 12.73
C GLU A 461 -1.63 22.60 11.35
N HIS A 462 -0.40 22.16 11.10
CA HIS A 462 0.24 22.28 9.78
C HIS A 462 -0.01 21.05 8.91
N SER A 463 -1.10 21.08 8.14
CA SER A 463 -1.34 20.40 6.86
C SER A 463 -0.47 19.17 6.52
N VAL A 464 -0.34 18.20 7.43
CA VAL A 464 0.05 16.85 7.07
C VAL A 464 -1.23 16.26 6.53
N ALA A 465 -1.52 16.57 5.26
CA ALA A 465 -2.70 16.07 4.57
C ALA A 465 -2.80 14.56 4.84
N PRO A 466 -3.80 14.09 5.59
CA PRO A 466 -4.04 12.67 5.74
C PRO A 466 -4.45 12.20 4.36
N SER A 467 -3.50 11.68 3.56
CA SER A 467 -3.68 11.19 2.19
C SER A 467 -4.94 11.81 1.55
N GLU A 468 -4.90 13.11 1.22
CA GLU A 468 -6.08 13.95 0.97
C GLU A 468 -7.26 13.17 0.36
N GLY A 469 -8.27 12.87 1.18
CA GLY A 469 -9.51 12.23 0.75
C GLY A 469 -9.33 10.87 0.06
N LYS A 470 -8.79 9.85 0.72
CA LYS A 470 -8.87 8.44 0.26
C LYS A 470 -10.04 7.66 0.90
N ASP A 471 -11.05 8.38 1.40
CA ASP A 471 -12.26 7.79 1.95
C ASP A 471 -13.28 7.45 0.84
N LEU A 472 -13.93 6.29 0.96
CA LEU A 472 -15.07 5.94 0.11
C LEU A 472 -16.19 6.98 0.28
N GLY A 473 -16.85 7.36 -0.80
CA GLY A 473 -17.98 8.27 -0.71
C GLY A 473 -18.18 9.18 -1.92
N LEU A 474 -19.15 10.09 -1.77
CA LEU A 474 -19.59 11.01 -2.79
C LEU A 474 -18.65 12.22 -2.86
N ARG A 475 -18.31 12.64 -4.08
CA ARG A 475 -17.45 13.79 -4.38
C ARG A 475 -18.00 14.56 -5.56
N THR A 476 -17.67 15.84 -5.63
CA THR A 476 -17.92 16.63 -6.85
C THR A 476 -17.15 16.00 -8.01
N GLU A 477 -17.76 15.93 -9.20
CA GLU A 477 -17.06 15.54 -10.42
C GLU A 477 -15.83 16.42 -10.61
N SER A 478 -14.65 15.79 -10.61
CA SER A 478 -13.46 16.44 -11.16
C SER A 478 -13.65 16.52 -12.68
N PRO A 479 -13.30 17.64 -13.34
CA PRO A 479 -13.43 17.75 -14.78
C PRO A 479 -12.67 16.60 -15.43
N VAL A 480 -13.41 15.69 -16.06
CA VAL A 480 -12.84 14.56 -16.81
C VAL A 480 -12.21 15.04 -18.12
N ASP A 481 -12.37 16.34 -18.43
CA ASP A 481 -11.68 17.09 -19.46
C ASP A 481 -11.10 18.36 -18.81
N SER A 482 -9.77 18.48 -18.74
CA SER A 482 -9.13 19.78 -18.47
C SER A 482 -8.05 20.05 -19.49
N SER A 483 -8.52 20.37 -20.69
CA SER A 483 -7.86 21.21 -21.68
C SER A 483 -7.80 22.69 -21.24
N VAL A 484 -7.53 22.97 -19.96
CA VAL A 484 -7.37 24.34 -19.46
C VAL A 484 -6.05 24.44 -18.72
N ASN A 485 -5.08 25.04 -19.40
CA ASN A 485 -3.85 25.56 -18.80
C ASN A 485 -4.21 26.50 -17.64
N VAL A 486 -3.95 26.05 -16.41
CA VAL A 486 -3.85 26.95 -15.26
C VAL A 486 -2.52 26.69 -14.59
N SER A 487 -1.51 27.41 -15.07
CA SER A 487 -0.28 27.64 -14.32
C SER A 487 -0.63 28.39 -13.04
N LYS A 488 -0.53 27.71 -11.89
CA LYS A 488 -0.33 28.37 -10.60
C LYS A 488 1.02 27.93 -10.05
N ALA A 489 2.07 28.57 -10.57
CA ALA A 489 3.31 28.69 -9.83
C ALA A 489 3.07 29.70 -8.71
N SER A 490 3.24 29.28 -7.46
CA SER A 490 3.29 30.18 -6.31
C SER A 490 4.65 30.87 -6.32
N SER A 491 4.68 32.10 -6.81
CA SER A 491 5.83 32.99 -6.67
C SER A 491 5.82 33.58 -5.26
N ILE A 492 6.88 33.28 -4.50
CA ILE A 492 7.30 34.07 -3.35
C ILE A 492 7.73 35.45 -3.87
N ASN A 493 7.19 36.50 -3.25
CA ASN A 493 7.48 37.88 -3.56
C ASN A 493 8.53 38.36 -2.54
N GLU A 494 9.76 38.60 -2.98
CA GLU A 494 10.73 39.45 -2.27
C GLU A 494 11.08 40.62 -3.19
N GLU A 495 10.80 41.83 -2.72
CA GLU A 495 11.22 43.09 -3.32
C GLU A 495 12.71 43.34 -3.02
N VAL A 496 13.58 43.46 -4.03
CA VAL A 496 14.70 44.43 -4.07
C VAL A 496 15.06 44.79 -5.53
N SER A 497 15.39 46.07 -5.71
CA SER A 497 15.65 46.95 -6.86
C SER A 497 16.53 46.54 -8.07
N LYS A 498 16.05 46.96 -9.27
CA LYS A 498 16.69 47.59 -10.46
C LYS A 498 18.13 47.19 -10.92
N ALA A 499 18.24 46.62 -12.12
CA ALA A 499 18.85 47.20 -13.35
C ALA A 499 18.88 46.18 -14.52
N SER A 500 18.72 46.64 -15.77
CA SER A 500 18.65 45.87 -17.04
C SER A 500 19.94 46.07 -17.89
N PRO A 501 20.05 45.57 -19.15
CA PRO A 501 19.94 44.20 -19.67
C PRO A 501 21.12 43.84 -20.63
N GLN A 502 21.30 42.56 -21.01
CA GLN A 502 21.71 42.19 -22.38
C GLN A 502 21.51 40.69 -22.71
N ALA A 503 21.18 40.45 -23.98
CA ALA A 503 20.70 39.22 -24.60
C ALA A 503 21.83 38.21 -24.94
N ILE A 504 21.46 36.96 -25.27
CA ILE A 504 21.74 36.30 -26.56
C ILE A 504 21.02 34.93 -26.64
N LEU A 505 20.35 34.71 -27.78
CA LEU A 505 19.74 33.47 -28.25
C LEU A 505 20.79 32.48 -28.74
N THR A 506 20.63 31.20 -28.39
CA THR A 506 21.00 30.09 -29.31
C THR A 506 20.21 28.83 -28.98
N ALA A 507 19.57 28.26 -29.99
CA ALA A 507 18.90 26.96 -29.97
C ALA A 507 19.91 25.80 -30.01
N PRO A 508 19.48 24.58 -29.65
CA PRO A 508 19.85 23.43 -30.47
C PRO A 508 18.67 22.52 -30.83
N ALA A 509 18.85 21.84 -31.96
CA ALA A 509 17.96 20.86 -32.58
C ALA A 509 18.23 19.42 -32.02
N PRO A 510 17.71 18.33 -32.63
CA PRO A 510 16.59 17.56 -32.11
C PRO A 510 16.98 16.18 -31.55
N HIS A 511 16.12 15.69 -30.65
CA HIS A 511 15.78 14.30 -30.32
C HIS A 511 16.74 13.17 -30.76
N GLU A 512 17.32 12.49 -29.76
CA GLU A 512 17.70 11.08 -29.84
C GLU A 512 16.76 10.26 -28.95
N ASP A 513 16.22 9.19 -29.52
CA ASP A 513 15.27 8.24 -28.95
C ASP A 513 16.03 7.22 -28.09
N GLY A 514 15.79 7.22 -26.78
CA GLY A 514 16.57 6.49 -25.78
C GLY A 514 15.89 5.22 -25.25
N THR A 515 15.35 4.38 -26.13
CA THR A 515 14.69 3.11 -25.74
C THR A 515 15.53 1.85 -25.99
N GLU A 516 16.78 1.97 -26.44
CA GLU A 516 17.66 0.80 -26.57
C GLU A 516 18.16 0.29 -25.21
N GLY A 517 17.83 -0.96 -24.87
CA GLY A 517 18.37 -1.70 -23.72
C GLY A 517 17.37 -2.06 -22.61
N VAL A 518 16.10 -1.67 -22.71
CA VAL A 518 15.05 -2.09 -21.76
C VAL A 518 14.54 -3.48 -22.15
N ARG A 519 14.56 -4.44 -21.22
CA ARG A 519 13.94 -5.76 -21.44
C ARG A 519 12.42 -5.58 -21.56
N SER A 520 11.91 -5.53 -22.79
CA SER A 520 10.47 -5.47 -23.06
C SER A 520 9.87 -6.87 -23.02
N HIS A 521 8.81 -7.08 -22.24
CA HIS A 521 8.02 -8.30 -22.31
C HIS A 521 7.06 -8.24 -23.50
N GLY A 522 7.00 -9.33 -24.27
CA GLY A 522 6.01 -9.49 -25.34
C GLY A 522 4.57 -9.57 -24.79
N PRO A 523 3.55 -9.43 -25.65
CA PRO A 523 2.12 -9.32 -25.28
C PRO A 523 1.53 -10.55 -24.55
N SER A 524 2.33 -11.61 -24.35
CA SER A 524 1.95 -12.86 -23.69
C SER A 524 2.74 -13.16 -22.41
N GLY A 525 3.73 -12.33 -22.04
CA GLY A 525 4.49 -12.51 -20.79
C GLY A 525 5.53 -13.64 -20.78
N GLU A 526 6.14 -13.97 -21.92
CA GLU A 526 7.26 -14.91 -22.01
C GLU A 526 8.60 -14.15 -22.12
N ASP A 527 9.66 -14.70 -21.52
CA ASP A 527 11.03 -14.17 -21.61
C ASP A 527 11.62 -14.45 -23.00
N THR A 528 12.02 -13.40 -23.72
CA THR A 528 12.70 -13.56 -25.02
C THR A 528 14.20 -13.63 -24.80
N ILE A 529 14.78 -14.83 -24.91
CA ILE A 529 16.24 -15.04 -24.90
C ILE A 529 16.71 -14.97 -26.36
N GLU A 530 17.35 -13.87 -26.76
CA GLU A 530 18.09 -13.84 -28.02
C GLU A 530 19.45 -14.53 -27.83
N THR A 531 19.64 -15.65 -28.53
CA THR A 531 20.96 -16.29 -28.68
C THR A 531 21.60 -15.79 -29.98
N PRO A 532 22.88 -15.41 -29.98
CA PRO A 532 23.54 -14.94 -31.19
C PRO A 532 23.90 -16.14 -32.09
N SER A 533 23.33 -16.15 -33.30
CA SER A 533 23.65 -17.15 -34.32
C SER A 533 24.96 -16.84 -35.04
N SER A 534 25.72 -17.90 -35.24
CA SER A 534 27.02 -18.00 -35.91
C SER A 534 26.97 -17.70 -37.41
N GLY A 535 27.95 -16.96 -37.92
CA GLY A 535 28.30 -16.88 -39.33
C GLY A 535 29.76 -17.30 -39.56
N SER A 536 29.96 -18.45 -40.20
CA SER A 536 31.24 -19.07 -40.54
C SER A 536 31.89 -18.46 -41.79
N GLY A 537 33.23 -18.37 -41.81
CA GLY A 537 34.04 -18.08 -42.99
C GLY A 537 35.45 -18.69 -42.86
N SER A 538 35.77 -19.61 -43.78
CA SER A 538 36.85 -20.61 -43.74
C SER A 538 38.22 -20.12 -44.26
N GLY A 539 39.32 -20.73 -43.77
CA GLY A 539 40.65 -20.70 -44.42
C GLY A 539 41.79 -21.26 -43.53
N PRO A 540 42.63 -22.25 -43.96
CA PRO A 540 43.37 -23.13 -43.03
C PRO A 540 44.91 -22.97 -42.97
N SER A 541 45.50 -23.72 -42.02
CA SER A 541 46.89 -24.21 -41.85
C SER A 541 47.96 -23.14 -41.52
N GLU A 542 48.73 -23.21 -40.44
CA GLU A 542 49.71 -24.23 -40.05
C GLU A 542 50.17 -24.01 -38.59
N SER A 543 50.71 -25.05 -37.96
CA SER A 543 51.47 -25.02 -36.70
C SER A 543 52.96 -25.30 -37.04
N PRO A 544 53.95 -25.37 -36.12
CA PRO A 544 53.98 -25.10 -34.68
C PRO A 544 55.24 -24.31 -34.24
N THR A 545 55.42 -24.09 -32.93
CA THR A 545 56.68 -23.96 -32.12
C THR A 545 56.42 -22.98 -30.97
N SER A 546 56.98 -23.05 -29.77
CA SER A 546 57.71 -24.05 -28.97
C SER A 546 57.86 -23.43 -27.56
N ARG A 547 58.27 -24.25 -26.57
CA ARG A 547 58.85 -23.89 -25.25
C ARG A 547 57.85 -23.59 -24.11
N THR A 548 57.57 -24.55 -23.22
CA THR A 548 58.34 -25.04 -22.05
C THR A 548 58.38 -24.09 -20.85
N LEU A 549 57.80 -24.56 -19.73
CA LEU A 549 58.33 -24.61 -18.34
C LEU A 549 58.80 -23.29 -17.71
N SER A 550 58.58 -22.95 -16.44
CA SER A 550 58.05 -23.60 -15.25
C SER A 550 58.05 -22.55 -14.11
N SER A 551 57.45 -22.91 -12.98
CA SER A 551 57.89 -22.58 -11.61
C SER A 551 57.78 -21.13 -11.09
N SER A 552 56.77 -20.91 -10.24
CA SER A 552 56.90 -20.22 -8.93
C SER A 552 57.98 -20.90 -8.05
N PRO A 553 58.34 -20.43 -6.83
CA PRO A 553 57.84 -19.27 -6.07
C PRO A 553 58.96 -18.42 -5.40
N VAL A 554 58.61 -17.22 -4.88
CA VAL A 554 58.79 -16.75 -3.49
C VAL A 554 57.79 -15.62 -3.27
#